data_AF-X6LVA4-F1
#
_entry.id   AF-X6LVA4-F1
#
_cell.length_a   1.000
_cell.length_b   1.000
_cell.length_c   1.000
_cell.angle_alpha   90.00
_cell.angle_beta   90.00
_cell.angle_gamma   90.00
#
_symmetry.space_group_name_H-M   'P 1'
#
loop_
_entity.id
_entity.type
_entity.pdbx_description
1 polymer ?
#
loop_
_entity_poly.entity_id
_entity_poly.type
_entity_poly.pdbx_seq_one_letter_code
_entity_poly.pdbx_strand_id
1 'polypeptide(L)'
;MSDLKAESSKKNQNIIELMDAVQQLKIERKTVTNLQKQCDEQNKQINNLKNELLKKDQTITALTKDTQQLKIKIEQHNAELKNKMNSRVSELQKKFDSHTKKFEQHKQAITIKLEKQTTNIQQLKLRMTMTVVVMMIVMMTMAMMKNQEKKRQHIISFNTCENMFSFIKNSYLKNGEDFLLVSENKQFVQLKNNEWNNYKFGIFLIGKNITLTADCKRPYEKEEFGYLKIKTSHLWIKHSSSRIACSELGYPENQGPGKGGVGKSGNCGGGYGTNGEGQGIGGRVYGKEALLKEIHFGSGGGSQRYLSGGSGGGIIELIIEQQLTNHGSIQSNGGDGGISGGGGSGGSILIKFEHQSNTLRQTFGIITCIGGKQYGSSKGGKGRIAIYGINYLSPDNIKYINPIPFY
;
A
#
# COMPACT_ATOMS: atom_id res chain seq x y z
N MET A 1 125.12 -58.94 28.44
CA MET A 1 124.40 -59.27 27.18
C MET A 1 122.87 -59.07 27.30
N SER A 2 122.29 -59.05 28.51
CA SER A 2 120.87 -58.71 28.77
C SER A 2 120.53 -57.24 28.49
N ASP A 3 121.44 -56.32 28.83
CA ASP A 3 121.14 -54.89 28.86
C ASP A 3 121.09 -54.25 27.46
N LEU A 4 121.88 -54.78 26.50
CA LEU A 4 121.87 -54.36 25.10
C LEU A 4 120.58 -54.77 24.34
N LYS A 5 119.96 -55.90 24.70
CA LYS A 5 118.66 -56.33 24.14
C LYS A 5 117.51 -55.49 24.68
N ALA A 6 117.55 -55.12 25.96
CA ALA A 6 116.57 -54.21 26.56
C ALA A 6 116.62 -52.81 25.93
N GLU A 7 117.82 -52.29 25.65
CA GLU A 7 117.99 -50.98 25.00
C GLU A 7 117.54 -50.98 23.53
N SER A 8 117.82 -52.05 22.78
CA SER A 8 117.33 -52.21 21.39
C SER A 8 115.80 -52.36 21.34
N SER A 9 115.20 -53.12 22.26
CA SER A 9 113.75 -53.23 22.37
C SER A 9 113.09 -51.89 22.72
N LYS A 10 113.71 -51.10 23.60
CA LYS A 10 113.22 -49.76 23.97
C LYS A 10 113.31 -48.77 22.81
N LYS A 11 114.39 -48.84 22.01
CA LYS A 11 114.54 -48.02 20.79
C LYS A 11 113.50 -48.39 19.74
N ASN A 12 113.21 -49.68 19.53
CA ASN A 12 112.16 -50.11 18.60
C ASN A 12 110.76 -49.68 19.06
N GLN A 13 110.46 -49.77 20.36
CA GLN A 13 109.20 -49.27 20.93
C GLN A 13 109.05 -47.76 20.72
N ASN A 14 110.10 -46.98 20.98
CA ASN A 14 110.10 -45.53 20.71
C ASN A 14 109.87 -45.22 19.22
N ILE A 15 110.42 -46.02 18.30
CA ILE A 15 110.22 -45.84 16.85
C ILE A 15 108.74 -46.09 16.47
N ILE A 16 108.10 -47.11 17.04
CA ILE A 16 106.67 -47.41 16.80
C ILE A 16 105.81 -46.24 17.31
N GLU A 17 106.05 -45.76 18.53
CA GLU A 17 105.33 -44.61 19.10
C GLU A 17 105.52 -43.34 18.27
N LEU A 18 106.73 -43.12 17.74
CA LEU A 18 107.02 -42.02 16.80
C LEU A 18 106.28 -42.18 15.47
N MET A 19 106.20 -43.39 14.92
CA MET A 19 105.45 -43.65 13.68
C MET A 19 103.94 -43.41 13.86
N ASP A 20 103.37 -43.88 14.97
CA ASP A 20 101.96 -43.66 15.33
C ASP A 20 101.67 -42.17 15.52
N ALA A 21 102.55 -41.44 16.22
CA ALA A 21 102.44 -40.00 16.38
C ALA A 21 102.50 -39.25 15.03
N VAL A 22 103.39 -39.65 14.11
CA VAL A 22 103.47 -39.07 12.77
C VAL A 22 102.21 -39.36 11.95
N GLN A 23 101.64 -40.57 12.06
CA GLN A 23 100.40 -40.92 11.38
C GLN A 23 99.22 -40.13 11.92
N GLN A 24 99.13 -39.96 13.23
CA GLN A 24 98.13 -39.12 13.89
C GLN A 24 98.24 -37.66 13.44
N LEU A 25 99.45 -37.10 13.42
CA LEU A 25 99.70 -35.74 12.92
C LEU A 25 99.30 -35.57 11.44
N LYS A 26 99.46 -36.60 10.59
CA LYS A 26 98.98 -36.55 9.20
C LYS A 26 97.45 -36.51 9.11
N ILE A 27 96.75 -37.25 9.97
CA ILE A 27 95.28 -37.23 10.06
C ILE A 27 94.82 -35.85 10.52
N GLU A 28 95.41 -35.32 11.59
CA GLU A 28 95.10 -33.98 12.12
C GLU A 28 95.34 -32.90 11.06
N ARG A 29 96.46 -32.94 10.35
CA ARG A 29 96.75 -32.01 9.26
C ARG A 29 95.71 -32.08 8.14
N LYS A 30 95.23 -33.28 7.79
CA LYS A 30 94.15 -33.46 6.80
C LYS A 30 92.83 -32.88 7.30
N THR A 31 92.50 -33.11 8.57
CA THR A 31 91.32 -32.54 9.23
C THR A 31 91.37 -31.02 9.24
N VAL A 32 92.50 -30.41 9.63
CA VAL A 32 92.71 -28.96 9.60
C VAL A 32 92.55 -28.40 8.17
N THR A 33 93.10 -29.08 7.17
CA THR A 33 92.96 -28.65 5.77
C THR A 33 91.50 -28.69 5.28
N ASN A 34 90.74 -29.72 5.69
CA ASN A 34 89.32 -29.82 5.36
C ASN A 34 88.49 -28.72 6.07
N LEU A 35 88.77 -28.46 7.35
CA LEU A 35 88.15 -27.38 8.11
C LEU A 35 88.45 -26.01 7.50
N GLN A 36 89.67 -25.78 7.02
CA GLN A 36 90.01 -24.53 6.32
C GLN A 36 89.17 -24.35 5.05
N LYS A 37 89.04 -25.39 4.21
CA LYS A 37 88.19 -25.34 3.01
C LYS A 37 86.72 -25.07 3.35
N GLN A 38 86.22 -25.68 4.42
CA GLN A 38 84.86 -25.43 4.89
C GLN A 38 84.69 -23.99 5.38
N CYS A 39 85.67 -23.45 6.10
CA CYS A 39 85.69 -22.05 6.54
C CYS A 39 85.69 -21.08 5.34
N ASP A 40 86.50 -21.36 4.32
CA ASP A 40 86.56 -20.54 3.10
C ASP A 40 85.22 -20.57 2.33
N GLU A 41 84.57 -21.73 2.24
CA GLU A 41 83.25 -21.87 1.62
C GLU A 41 82.16 -21.15 2.42
N GLN A 42 82.16 -21.28 3.75
CA GLN A 42 81.27 -20.54 4.63
C GLN A 42 81.46 -19.02 4.47
N ASN A 43 82.70 -18.54 4.35
CA ASN A 43 82.98 -17.12 4.12
C ASN A 43 82.42 -16.62 2.78
N LYS A 44 82.47 -17.44 1.72
CA LYS A 44 81.83 -17.11 0.44
C LYS A 44 80.31 -17.04 0.57
N GLN A 45 79.69 -18.00 1.27
CA GLN A 45 78.25 -17.99 1.53
C GLN A 45 77.82 -16.76 2.34
N ILE A 46 78.58 -16.39 3.38
CA ILE A 46 78.35 -15.18 4.18
C ILE A 46 78.42 -13.93 3.31
N ASN A 47 79.40 -13.81 2.42
CA ASN A 47 79.53 -12.65 1.53
C ASN A 47 78.40 -12.55 0.51
N ASN A 48 77.95 -13.68 -0.03
CA ASN A 48 76.78 -13.73 -0.91
C ASN A 48 75.51 -13.27 -0.17
N LEU A 49 75.28 -13.78 1.04
CA LEU A 49 74.13 -13.39 1.87
C LEU A 49 74.17 -11.90 2.26
N LYS A 50 75.35 -11.35 2.56
CA LYS A 50 75.53 -9.91 2.82
C LYS A 50 75.13 -9.06 1.60
N ASN A 51 75.54 -9.48 0.40
CA ASN A 51 75.19 -8.77 -0.83
C ASN A 51 73.69 -8.85 -1.14
N GLU A 52 73.06 -10.01 -0.91
CA GLU A 52 71.61 -10.15 -1.05
C GLU A 52 70.83 -9.31 -0.03
N LEU A 53 71.30 -9.27 1.22
CA LEU A 53 70.70 -8.45 2.27
C LEU A 53 70.76 -6.96 1.90
N LEU A 54 71.92 -6.48 1.41
CA LEU A 54 72.08 -5.10 0.96
C LEU A 54 71.12 -4.73 -0.18
N LYS A 55 70.91 -5.62 -1.15
CA LYS A 55 69.93 -5.41 -2.24
C LYS A 55 68.49 -5.33 -1.70
N LYS A 56 68.15 -6.15 -0.71
CA LYS A 56 66.83 -6.12 -0.06
C LYS A 56 66.63 -4.82 0.72
N ASP A 57 67.64 -4.34 1.44
CA ASP A 57 67.57 -3.06 2.17
C ASP A 57 67.36 -1.86 1.23
N GLN A 58 68.04 -1.85 0.08
CA GLN A 58 67.83 -0.85 -0.97
C GLN A 58 66.39 -0.88 -1.51
N THR A 59 65.84 -2.08 -1.72
CA THR A 59 64.46 -2.27 -2.18
C THR A 59 63.45 -1.80 -1.14
N ILE A 60 63.65 -2.15 0.14
CA ILE A 60 62.80 -1.70 1.26
C ILE A 60 62.83 -0.16 1.36
N THR A 61 64.00 0.45 1.20
CA THR A 61 64.15 1.91 1.24
C THR A 61 63.37 2.57 0.10
N ALA A 62 63.44 2.03 -1.12
CA ALA A 62 62.68 2.54 -2.27
C ALA A 62 61.16 2.42 -2.03
N LEU A 63 60.68 1.24 -1.62
CA LEU A 63 59.27 1.00 -1.32
C LEU A 63 58.75 1.90 -0.19
N THR A 64 59.58 2.19 0.81
CA THR A 64 59.24 3.10 1.92
C THR A 64 59.00 4.52 1.39
N LYS A 65 59.87 4.99 0.49
CA LYS A 65 59.72 6.31 -0.14
C LYS A 65 58.46 6.40 -1.00
N ASP A 66 58.17 5.37 -1.80
CA ASP A 66 56.98 5.32 -2.64
C ASP A 66 55.69 5.30 -1.79
N THR A 67 55.71 4.55 -0.68
CA THR A 67 54.60 4.49 0.28
C THR A 67 54.36 5.85 0.94
N GLN A 68 55.41 6.56 1.34
CA GLN A 68 55.31 7.92 1.90
C GLN A 68 54.75 8.91 0.86
N GLN A 69 55.21 8.83 -0.40
CA GLN A 69 54.70 9.69 -1.46
C GLN A 69 53.21 9.41 -1.76
N LEU A 70 52.80 8.15 -1.77
CA LEU A 70 51.41 7.77 -1.96
C LEU A 70 50.53 8.29 -0.82
N LYS A 71 51.02 8.23 0.43
CA LYS A 71 50.32 8.78 1.59
C LYS A 71 50.06 10.27 1.44
N ILE A 72 51.07 11.05 1.02
CA ILE A 72 50.93 12.49 0.78
C ILE A 72 49.89 12.77 -0.32
N LYS A 73 49.91 12.01 -1.42
CA LYS A 73 48.93 12.16 -2.51
C LYS A 73 47.50 11.88 -2.05
N ILE A 74 47.30 10.86 -1.21
CA ILE A 74 45.99 10.52 -0.64
C ILE A 74 45.50 11.67 0.26
N GLU A 75 46.36 12.22 1.12
CA GLU A 75 46.02 13.34 2.00
C GLU A 75 45.63 14.60 1.21
N GLN A 76 46.38 14.92 0.15
CA GLN A 76 46.06 16.03 -0.76
C GLN A 76 44.71 15.83 -1.46
N HIS A 77 44.47 14.65 -2.03
CA HIS A 77 43.21 14.36 -2.71
C HIS A 77 42.01 14.42 -1.76
N ASN A 78 42.17 13.93 -0.53
CA ASN A 78 41.13 14.02 0.50
C ASN A 78 40.82 15.47 0.88
N ALA A 79 41.84 16.34 0.96
CA ALA A 79 41.64 17.77 1.22
C ALA A 79 40.89 18.47 0.07
N GLU A 80 41.25 18.19 -1.18
CA GLU A 80 40.55 18.70 -2.37
C GLU A 80 39.08 18.25 -2.42
N LEU A 81 38.84 16.97 -2.17
CA LEU A 81 37.49 16.41 -2.15
C LEU A 81 36.64 17.05 -1.06
N LYS A 82 37.20 17.26 0.14
CA LYS A 82 36.54 17.94 1.26
C LYS A 82 36.17 19.38 0.90
N ASN A 83 37.09 20.12 0.27
CA ASN A 83 36.83 21.49 -0.17
C ASN A 83 35.74 21.56 -1.25
N LYS A 84 35.77 20.65 -2.23
CA LYS A 84 34.75 20.54 -3.27
C LYS A 84 33.38 20.21 -2.69
N MET A 85 33.32 19.31 -1.71
CA MET A 85 32.08 18.95 -1.02
C MET A 85 31.52 20.15 -0.24
N ASN A 86 32.35 20.86 0.53
CA ASN A 86 31.94 22.05 1.28
C ASN A 86 31.41 23.15 0.36
N SER A 87 32.05 23.38 -0.79
CA SER A 87 31.58 24.34 -1.79
C SER A 87 30.19 23.99 -2.33
N ARG A 88 29.97 22.70 -2.70
CA ARG A 88 28.65 22.23 -3.18
C ARG A 88 27.57 22.31 -2.10
N VAL A 89 27.90 21.98 -0.85
CA VAL A 89 26.97 22.11 0.28
C VAL A 89 26.56 23.57 0.48
N SER A 90 27.52 24.51 0.42
CA SER A 90 27.23 25.95 0.52
C SER A 90 26.33 26.44 -0.62
N GLU A 91 26.57 25.99 -1.86
CA GLU A 91 25.73 26.35 -3.01
C GLU A 91 24.30 25.81 -2.88
N LEU A 92 24.16 24.54 -2.45
CA LEU A 92 22.86 23.93 -2.21
C LEU A 92 22.10 24.63 -1.08
N GLN A 93 22.79 25.03 -0.01
CA GLN A 93 22.17 25.80 1.07
C GLN A 93 21.62 27.14 0.57
N LYS A 94 22.39 27.89 -0.23
CA LYS A 94 21.92 29.15 -0.84
C LYS A 94 20.69 28.93 -1.73
N LYS A 95 20.67 27.85 -2.53
CA LYS A 95 19.51 27.49 -3.35
C LYS A 95 18.30 27.15 -2.46
N PHE A 96 18.50 26.39 -1.38
CA PHE A 96 17.44 26.02 -0.45
C PHE A 96 16.83 27.25 0.25
N ASP A 97 17.66 28.17 0.73
CA ASP A 97 17.21 29.42 1.37
C ASP A 97 16.42 30.30 0.38
N SER A 98 16.87 30.37 -0.88
CA SER A 98 16.17 31.08 -1.95
C SER A 98 14.78 30.49 -2.24
N HIS A 99 14.66 29.15 -2.33
CA HIS A 99 13.39 28.48 -2.54
C HIS A 99 12.45 28.65 -1.34
N THR A 100 12.99 28.56 -0.12
CA THR A 100 12.24 28.81 1.13
C THR A 100 11.65 30.21 1.13
N LYS A 101 12.43 31.23 0.77
CA LYS A 101 11.95 32.61 0.66
C LYS A 101 10.84 32.76 -0.39
N LYS A 102 11.01 32.15 -1.58
CA LYS A 102 9.97 32.16 -2.62
C LYS A 102 8.70 31.46 -2.15
N PHE A 103 8.82 30.34 -1.45
CA PHE A 103 7.68 29.59 -0.92
C PHE A 103 6.88 30.44 0.08
N GLU A 104 7.54 31.11 1.03
CA GLU A 104 6.86 31.99 1.99
C GLU A 104 6.16 33.18 1.30
N GLN A 105 6.76 33.74 0.24
CA GLN A 105 6.10 34.78 -0.57
C GLN A 105 4.82 34.26 -1.25
N HIS A 106 4.85 33.06 -1.83
CA HIS A 106 3.68 32.46 -2.46
C HIS A 106 2.59 32.15 -1.42
N LYS A 107 2.98 31.64 -0.25
CA LYS A 107 2.08 31.38 0.87
C LYS A 107 1.36 32.66 1.31
N GLN A 108 2.09 33.76 1.50
CA GLN A 108 1.50 35.07 1.82
C GLN A 108 0.54 35.55 0.74
N ALA A 109 0.90 35.43 -0.54
CA ALA A 109 0.03 35.83 -1.65
C ALA A 109 -1.28 35.01 -1.71
N ILE A 110 -1.20 33.70 -1.45
CA ILE A 110 -2.37 32.82 -1.36
C ILE A 110 -3.27 33.23 -0.19
N THR A 111 -2.68 33.49 0.99
CA THR A 111 -3.43 33.95 2.18
C THR A 111 -4.21 35.23 1.89
N ILE A 112 -3.54 36.25 1.32
CA ILE A 112 -4.19 37.52 0.95
C ILE A 112 -5.35 37.30 -0.03
N LYS A 113 -5.17 36.42 -1.02
CA LYS A 113 -6.23 36.10 -2.00
C LYS A 113 -7.43 35.41 -1.34
N LEU A 114 -7.19 34.51 -0.40
CA LEU A 114 -8.22 33.79 0.34
C LEU A 114 -9.00 34.72 1.28
N GLU A 115 -8.31 35.63 1.98
CA GLU A 115 -8.95 36.67 2.80
C GLU A 115 -9.88 37.55 1.96
N LYS A 116 -9.40 38.02 0.79
CA LYS A 116 -10.23 38.80 -0.14
C LYS A 116 -11.47 38.04 -0.61
N GLN A 117 -11.33 36.75 -0.95
CA GLN A 117 -12.49 35.93 -1.34
C GLN A 117 -13.47 35.73 -0.18
N THR A 118 -12.95 35.57 1.04
CA THR A 118 -13.77 35.42 2.26
C THR A 118 -14.60 36.68 2.51
N THR A 119 -13.99 37.87 2.40
CA THR A 119 -14.70 39.15 2.50
C THR A 119 -15.79 39.29 1.43
N ASN A 120 -15.50 38.93 0.19
CA ASN A 120 -16.49 38.96 -0.89
C ASN A 120 -17.68 38.03 -0.62
N ILE A 121 -17.43 36.81 -0.12
CA ILE A 121 -18.49 35.85 0.26
C ILE A 121 -19.34 36.41 1.41
N GLN A 122 -18.71 37.02 2.42
CA GLN A 122 -19.44 37.65 3.53
C GLN A 122 -20.33 38.80 3.05
N GLN A 123 -19.83 39.65 2.15
CA GLN A 123 -20.63 40.72 1.54
C GLN A 123 -21.81 40.18 0.70
N LEU A 124 -21.60 39.11 -0.07
CA LEU A 124 -22.66 38.45 -0.83
C LEU A 124 -23.73 37.85 0.09
N LYS A 125 -23.33 37.18 1.18
CA LYS A 125 -24.26 36.67 2.19
C LYS A 125 -25.11 37.79 2.79
N LEU A 126 -24.49 38.93 3.15
CA LEU A 126 -25.22 40.09 3.68
C LEU A 126 -26.26 40.62 2.67
N ARG A 127 -25.88 40.73 1.39
CA ARG A 127 -26.80 41.14 0.31
C ARG A 127 -27.96 40.17 0.15
N MET A 128 -27.69 38.86 0.12
CA MET A 128 -28.74 37.83 0.03
C MET A 128 -29.70 37.90 1.22
N THR A 129 -29.18 38.05 2.44
CA THR A 129 -30.00 38.21 3.64
C THR A 129 -30.90 39.45 3.53
N MET A 130 -30.35 40.59 3.09
CA MET A 130 -31.15 41.78 2.82
C MET A 130 -32.23 41.56 1.77
N THR A 131 -31.91 40.90 0.65
CA THR A 131 -32.90 40.58 -0.40
C THR A 131 -34.02 39.68 0.13
N VAL A 132 -33.69 38.68 0.95
CA VAL A 132 -34.69 37.78 1.58
C VAL A 132 -35.58 38.57 2.54
N VAL A 133 -35.03 39.48 3.34
CA VAL A 133 -35.82 40.33 4.26
C VAL A 133 -36.74 41.26 3.48
N VAL A 134 -36.26 41.91 2.41
CA VAL A 134 -37.11 42.75 1.56
C VAL A 134 -38.19 41.91 0.88
N MET A 135 -37.87 40.74 0.33
CA MET A 135 -38.88 39.81 -0.21
C MET A 135 -39.87 39.38 0.85
N MET A 136 -39.46 39.11 2.09
CA MET A 136 -40.36 38.77 3.19
C MET A 136 -41.32 39.92 3.51
N ILE A 137 -40.84 41.16 3.56
CA ILE A 137 -41.68 42.34 3.77
C ILE A 137 -42.68 42.48 2.62
N VAL A 138 -42.23 42.37 1.36
CA VAL A 138 -43.10 42.40 0.18
C VAL A 138 -44.11 41.24 0.18
N MET A 139 -43.70 40.05 0.60
CA MET A 139 -44.58 38.90 0.73
C MET A 139 -45.58 39.10 1.87
N MET A 140 -45.20 39.70 2.99
CA MET A 140 -46.12 40.03 4.09
C MET A 140 -47.14 41.07 3.65
N THR A 141 -46.74 42.11 2.91
CA THR A 141 -47.69 43.10 2.36
C THR A 141 -48.58 42.49 1.28
N MET A 142 -48.04 41.65 0.39
CA MET A 142 -48.83 40.90 -0.58
C MET A 142 -49.72 39.83 0.06
N ALA A 143 -49.33 39.21 1.17
CA ALA A 143 -50.13 38.22 1.90
C ALA A 143 -51.25 38.91 2.69
N MET A 144 -51.02 40.10 3.23
CA MET A 144 -52.09 40.97 3.74
C MET A 144 -53.09 41.34 2.62
N MET A 145 -52.64 41.47 1.37
CA MET A 145 -53.51 41.65 0.20
C MET A 145 -54.14 40.35 -0.33
N LYS A 146 -53.50 39.18 -0.16
CA LYS A 146 -53.97 37.85 -0.61
C LYS A 146 -54.73 37.04 0.45
N ASN A 147 -54.86 37.52 1.68
CA ASN A 147 -55.71 36.86 2.69
C ASN A 147 -57.22 37.02 2.38
N GLN A 148 -57.57 37.73 1.30
CA GLN A 148 -58.88 37.65 0.63
C GLN A 148 -58.94 36.63 -0.53
N GLU A 149 -57.82 36.10 -1.02
CA GLU A 149 -57.76 35.15 -2.14
C GLU A 149 -56.57 34.19 -1.99
N LYS A 150 -56.73 33.09 -1.24
CA LYS A 150 -56.13 31.74 -1.47
C LYS A 150 -56.06 30.89 -0.21
N LYS A 151 -57.23 30.43 0.24
CA LYS A 151 -57.40 28.99 0.52
C LYS A 151 -57.31 28.25 -0.81
N ARG A 152 -56.14 27.68 -1.16
CA ARG A 152 -55.90 26.53 -2.08
C ARG A 152 -54.48 26.57 -2.64
N GLN A 153 -53.58 25.80 -2.04
CA GLN A 153 -52.76 24.78 -2.73
C GLN A 153 -51.91 24.03 -1.70
N HIS A 154 -52.35 22.80 -1.42
CA HIS A 154 -51.65 21.81 -0.62
C HIS A 154 -50.36 21.42 -1.34
N ILE A 155 -49.19 21.79 -0.80
CA ILE A 155 -47.94 21.11 -1.14
C ILE A 155 -48.03 19.76 -0.44
N ILE A 156 -48.37 18.72 -1.19
CA ILE A 156 -48.34 17.34 -0.68
C ILE A 156 -46.87 16.99 -0.48
N SER A 157 -46.48 16.92 0.79
CA SER A 157 -45.16 16.51 1.19
C SER A 157 -45.03 14.99 0.97
N PHE A 158 -44.52 14.57 -0.18
CA PHE A 158 -44.19 13.17 -0.47
C PHE A 158 -42.91 12.77 0.29
N ASN A 159 -43.01 12.76 1.61
CA ASN A 159 -41.86 12.59 2.47
C ASN A 159 -41.47 11.12 2.63
N THR A 160 -42.37 10.18 2.42
CA THR A 160 -42.06 8.74 2.61
C THR A 160 -42.03 7.98 1.29
N CYS A 161 -41.31 6.87 1.29
CA CYS A 161 -41.30 5.91 0.20
C CYS A 161 -42.72 5.45 -0.17
N GLU A 162 -43.60 5.22 0.81
CA GLU A 162 -45.00 4.82 0.55
C GLU A 162 -45.80 5.93 -0.14
N ASN A 163 -45.62 7.18 0.28
CA ASN A 163 -46.31 8.33 -0.30
C ASN A 163 -45.82 8.58 -1.73
N MET A 164 -44.50 8.56 -1.93
CA MET A 164 -43.90 8.71 -3.26
C MET A 164 -44.30 7.56 -4.18
N PHE A 165 -44.32 6.32 -3.67
CA PHE A 165 -44.79 5.16 -4.43
C PHE A 165 -46.28 5.26 -4.83
N SER A 166 -47.13 5.79 -3.95
CA SER A 166 -48.55 6.02 -4.27
C SER A 166 -48.73 7.13 -5.31
N PHE A 167 -47.86 8.15 -5.27
CA PHE A 167 -47.83 9.22 -6.26
C PHE A 167 -47.43 8.73 -7.65
N ILE A 168 -46.32 8.00 -7.77
CA ILE A 168 -45.85 7.53 -9.09
C ILE A 168 -46.83 6.58 -9.77
N LYS A 169 -47.65 5.84 -9.01
CA LYS A 169 -48.69 4.95 -9.57
C LYS A 169 -49.81 5.70 -10.30
N ASN A 170 -50.08 6.94 -9.89
CA ASN A 170 -51.19 7.73 -10.39
C ASN A 170 -50.72 8.95 -11.22
N SER A 171 -49.46 8.96 -11.63
CA SER A 171 -48.86 10.06 -12.39
C SER A 171 -48.57 9.66 -13.83
N TYR A 172 -48.23 10.64 -14.66
CA TYR A 172 -47.81 10.45 -16.05
C TYR A 172 -46.30 10.16 -16.18
N LEU A 173 -45.64 9.81 -15.08
CA LEU A 173 -44.20 9.53 -15.05
C LEU A 173 -43.89 8.19 -15.70
N LYS A 174 -42.69 8.06 -16.26
CA LYS A 174 -42.25 6.86 -16.98
C LYS A 174 -41.33 6.00 -16.14
N ASN A 175 -41.68 4.72 -16.00
CA ASN A 175 -40.81 3.71 -15.39
C ASN A 175 -39.55 3.49 -16.26
N GLY A 176 -38.39 3.42 -15.63
CA GLY A 176 -37.09 3.30 -16.30
C GLY A 176 -36.44 4.64 -16.69
N GLU A 177 -37.20 5.75 -16.69
CA GLU A 177 -36.69 7.10 -16.97
C GLU A 177 -36.79 8.00 -15.72
N ASP A 178 -38.01 8.21 -15.21
CA ASP A 178 -38.29 9.12 -14.09
C ASP A 178 -38.10 8.45 -12.72
N PHE A 179 -38.48 7.17 -12.65
CA PHE A 179 -38.38 6.29 -11.50
C PHE A 179 -38.07 4.86 -11.96
N LEU A 180 -37.63 4.01 -11.04
CA LEU A 180 -37.51 2.57 -11.29
C LEU A 180 -38.47 1.80 -10.39
N LEU A 181 -39.46 1.13 -10.96
CA LEU A 181 -40.39 0.25 -10.27
C LEU A 181 -40.23 -1.17 -10.80
N VAL A 182 -39.94 -2.08 -9.88
CA VAL A 182 -39.89 -3.52 -10.13
C VAL A 182 -40.88 -4.20 -9.19
N SER A 183 -42.08 -4.49 -9.70
CA SER A 183 -43.17 -5.13 -8.95
C SER A 183 -43.20 -6.65 -9.10
N GLU A 184 -42.67 -7.17 -10.21
CA GLU A 184 -42.63 -8.59 -10.51
C GLU A 184 -41.59 -9.32 -9.64
N ASN A 185 -41.88 -10.58 -9.33
CA ASN A 185 -41.00 -11.42 -8.53
C ASN A 185 -39.87 -12.01 -9.40
N LYS A 186 -38.74 -12.37 -8.77
CA LYS A 186 -37.59 -13.05 -9.40
C LYS A 186 -36.97 -12.28 -10.56
N GLN A 187 -37.05 -10.95 -10.53
CA GLN A 187 -36.48 -10.10 -11.56
C GLN A 187 -34.98 -9.86 -11.34
N PHE A 188 -34.24 -9.81 -12.44
CA PHE A 188 -32.83 -9.45 -12.47
C PHE A 188 -32.67 -8.19 -13.33
N VAL A 189 -32.34 -7.07 -12.70
CA VAL A 189 -32.28 -5.75 -13.33
C VAL A 189 -30.85 -5.27 -13.34
N GLN A 190 -30.34 -4.96 -14.53
CA GLN A 190 -29.00 -4.42 -14.73
C GLN A 190 -29.10 -2.93 -15.04
N LEU A 191 -28.29 -2.13 -14.34
CA LEU A 191 -28.15 -0.69 -14.54
C LEU A 191 -26.81 -0.37 -15.16
N LYS A 192 -26.66 0.83 -15.73
CA LYS A 192 -25.41 1.23 -16.39
C LYS A 192 -24.23 1.16 -15.42
N ASN A 193 -23.15 0.52 -15.84
CA ASN A 193 -21.93 0.39 -15.06
C ASN A 193 -21.08 1.66 -15.13
N ASN A 194 -20.50 2.09 -14.00
CA ASN A 194 -19.63 3.26 -13.88
C ASN A 194 -20.25 4.59 -14.39
N GLU A 195 -21.58 4.64 -14.50
CA GLU A 195 -22.36 5.82 -14.87
C GLU A 195 -23.44 6.09 -13.83
N TRP A 196 -23.82 7.36 -13.67
CA TRP A 196 -24.90 7.73 -12.76
C TRP A 196 -26.26 7.29 -13.33
N ASN A 197 -26.92 6.38 -12.61
CA ASN A 197 -28.31 6.01 -12.84
C ASN A 197 -29.19 6.93 -12.00
N ASN A 198 -29.81 7.92 -12.65
CA ASN A 198 -30.56 8.98 -12.01
C ASN A 198 -32.07 8.69 -12.07
N TYR A 199 -32.71 8.57 -10.90
CA TYR A 199 -34.15 8.36 -10.79
C TYR A 199 -34.77 9.40 -9.85
N LYS A 200 -35.25 10.50 -10.43
CA LYS A 200 -35.70 11.68 -9.70
C LYS A 200 -36.81 11.37 -8.69
N PHE A 201 -37.68 10.40 -8.99
CA PHE A 201 -38.84 10.09 -8.15
C PHE A 201 -38.71 8.81 -7.33
N GLY A 202 -37.59 8.08 -7.46
CA GLY A 202 -37.30 6.95 -6.60
C GLY A 202 -36.97 5.66 -7.33
N ILE A 203 -36.43 4.71 -6.57
CA ILE A 203 -36.29 3.30 -6.94
C ILE A 203 -37.09 2.46 -5.95
N PHE A 204 -37.95 1.58 -6.47
CA PHE A 204 -38.94 0.82 -5.73
C PHE A 204 -38.86 -0.66 -6.14
N LEU A 205 -38.18 -1.46 -5.33
CA LEU A 205 -38.08 -2.91 -5.47
C LEU A 205 -39.17 -3.57 -4.61
N ILE A 206 -40.35 -3.74 -5.20
CA ILE A 206 -41.58 -4.14 -4.50
C ILE A 206 -41.79 -5.66 -4.54
N GLY A 207 -41.42 -6.31 -5.64
CA GLY A 207 -41.48 -7.77 -5.77
C GLY A 207 -40.49 -8.51 -4.86
N LYS A 208 -40.66 -9.83 -4.77
CA LYS A 208 -39.78 -10.76 -4.06
C LYS A 208 -38.64 -11.23 -4.97
N ASN A 209 -37.50 -11.58 -4.39
CA ASN A 209 -36.33 -12.10 -5.10
C ASN A 209 -35.83 -11.19 -6.24
N ILE A 210 -35.92 -9.87 -6.10
CA ILE A 210 -35.40 -8.93 -7.09
C ILE A 210 -33.90 -8.74 -6.85
N THR A 211 -33.08 -8.80 -7.88
CA THR A 211 -31.66 -8.40 -7.83
C THR A 211 -31.43 -7.23 -8.76
N LEU A 212 -30.98 -6.10 -8.20
CA LEU A 212 -30.50 -4.93 -8.94
C LEU A 212 -28.97 -4.92 -8.93
N THR A 213 -28.32 -4.83 -10.08
CA THR A 213 -26.85 -4.88 -10.20
C THR A 213 -26.32 -3.97 -11.31
N ALA A 214 -25.01 -3.85 -11.43
CA ALA A 214 -24.36 -3.18 -12.57
C ALA A 214 -24.33 -4.11 -13.80
N ASP A 215 -24.56 -3.56 -15.00
CA ASP A 215 -24.31 -4.20 -16.29
C ASP A 215 -22.81 -4.24 -16.54
N CYS A 216 -22.13 -5.14 -15.82
CA CYS A 216 -20.72 -5.40 -15.99
C CYS A 216 -20.58 -6.63 -16.87
N LYS A 217 -20.11 -6.43 -18.11
CA LYS A 217 -19.74 -7.54 -18.97
C LYS A 217 -18.27 -7.80 -18.68
N ARG A 218 -17.91 -9.04 -18.34
CA ARG A 218 -16.51 -9.45 -18.27
C ARG A 218 -16.12 -10.13 -19.59
N PRO A 219 -15.92 -9.40 -20.71
CA PRO A 219 -15.30 -10.01 -21.86
C PRO A 219 -13.88 -10.41 -21.47
N TYR A 220 -13.39 -11.52 -22.01
CA TYR A 220 -12.05 -12.05 -21.73
C TYR A 220 -10.91 -11.03 -21.96
N GLU A 221 -11.16 -9.95 -22.70
CA GLU A 221 -10.16 -8.98 -23.14
C GLU A 221 -10.15 -7.64 -22.39
N LYS A 222 -11.17 -7.34 -21.55
CA LYS A 222 -11.21 -6.09 -20.78
C LYS A 222 -11.63 -6.36 -19.34
N GLU A 223 -10.78 -5.93 -18.41
CA GLU A 223 -11.08 -5.89 -16.98
C GLU A 223 -12.10 -4.78 -16.73
N GLU A 224 -13.38 -5.11 -16.88
CA GLU A 224 -14.48 -4.28 -16.42
C GLU A 224 -14.89 -4.73 -15.00
N PHE A 225 -14.97 -3.77 -14.08
CA PHE A 225 -15.40 -3.99 -12.70
C PHE A 225 -16.78 -3.36 -12.48
N GLY A 226 -17.59 -3.97 -11.61
CA GLY A 226 -18.92 -3.49 -11.27
C GLY A 226 -18.85 -2.29 -10.32
N TYR A 227 -19.17 -1.12 -10.85
CA TYR A 227 -19.35 0.12 -10.12
C TYR A 227 -20.77 0.66 -10.35
N LEU A 228 -21.67 0.35 -9.42
CA LEU A 228 -23.06 0.80 -9.47
C LEU A 228 -23.20 2.16 -8.80
N LYS A 229 -23.58 3.17 -9.59
CA LYS A 229 -23.81 4.54 -9.10
C LYS A 229 -25.27 4.91 -9.27
N ILE A 230 -25.96 5.21 -8.18
CA ILE A 230 -27.38 5.54 -8.15
C ILE A 230 -27.58 6.87 -7.46
N LYS A 231 -28.28 7.80 -8.12
CA LYS A 231 -28.82 9.00 -7.49
C LYS A 231 -30.33 8.96 -7.56
N THR A 232 -30.99 9.06 -6.42
CA THR A 232 -32.44 8.90 -6.32
C THR A 232 -33.03 9.71 -5.18
N SER A 233 -34.28 10.15 -5.29
CA SER A 233 -34.95 10.79 -4.15
C SER A 233 -35.30 9.78 -3.06
N HIS A 234 -35.89 8.65 -3.44
CA HIS A 234 -36.33 7.60 -2.55
C HIS A 234 -35.74 6.26 -2.98
N LEU A 235 -35.39 5.40 -2.03
CA LEU A 235 -34.96 4.03 -2.29
C LEU A 235 -35.72 3.08 -1.36
N TRP A 236 -36.58 2.25 -1.94
CA TRP A 236 -37.38 1.28 -1.21
C TRP A 236 -37.10 -0.15 -1.68
N ILE A 237 -36.53 -0.97 -0.80
CA ILE A 237 -36.44 -2.42 -0.96
C ILE A 237 -37.47 -3.04 -0.02
N LYS A 238 -38.64 -3.41 -0.56
CA LYS A 238 -39.79 -3.79 0.27
C LYS A 238 -39.63 -5.16 0.91
N HIS A 239 -39.10 -6.13 0.18
CA HIS A 239 -39.01 -7.53 0.60
C HIS A 239 -37.58 -7.93 1.00
N SER A 240 -37.48 -8.74 2.07
CA SER A 240 -36.20 -9.23 2.60
C SER A 240 -35.40 -10.11 1.65
N SER A 241 -36.06 -10.73 0.68
CA SER A 241 -35.45 -11.54 -0.38
C SER A 241 -34.82 -10.74 -1.51
N SER A 242 -35.09 -9.44 -1.57
CA SER A 242 -34.65 -8.58 -2.68
C SER A 242 -33.37 -7.83 -2.30
N ARG A 243 -32.53 -7.50 -3.28
CA ARG A 243 -31.19 -6.96 -3.03
C ARG A 243 -30.67 -6.04 -4.13
N ILE A 244 -29.79 -5.14 -3.73
CA ILE A 244 -28.86 -4.43 -4.61
C ILE A 244 -27.49 -5.09 -4.41
N ALA A 245 -26.87 -5.58 -5.48
CA ALA A 245 -25.66 -6.39 -5.36
C ALA A 245 -24.60 -6.03 -6.39
N CYS A 246 -23.38 -5.80 -5.93
CA CYS A 246 -22.15 -5.80 -6.73
C CYS A 246 -21.15 -6.83 -6.18
N SER A 247 -21.65 -7.93 -5.61
CA SER A 247 -20.78 -8.98 -5.07
C SER A 247 -20.02 -9.67 -6.19
N GLU A 248 -18.75 -10.01 -5.93
CA GLU A 248 -17.84 -10.66 -6.89
C GLU A 248 -17.51 -9.84 -8.14
N LEU A 249 -17.93 -8.57 -8.23
CA LEU A 249 -17.71 -7.69 -9.38
C LEU A 249 -16.44 -6.81 -9.28
N GLY A 250 -15.56 -7.08 -8.31
CA GLY A 250 -14.28 -6.39 -8.14
C GLY A 250 -13.14 -7.02 -8.95
N TYR A 251 -11.91 -6.87 -8.47
CA TYR A 251 -10.74 -7.49 -9.09
C TYR A 251 -10.89 -9.02 -9.11
N PRO A 252 -10.59 -9.70 -10.23
CA PRO A 252 -10.58 -11.15 -10.27
C PRO A 252 -9.43 -11.72 -9.43
N GLU A 253 -9.39 -13.04 -9.32
CA GLU A 253 -8.34 -13.78 -8.61
C GLU A 253 -6.92 -13.32 -8.98
N ASN A 254 -6.02 -13.31 -7.99
CA ASN A 254 -4.63 -12.87 -8.13
C ASN A 254 -4.44 -11.43 -8.62
N GLN A 255 -5.49 -10.60 -8.57
CA GLN A 255 -5.45 -9.20 -8.97
C GLN A 255 -5.93 -8.25 -7.87
N GLY A 256 -5.60 -6.98 -8.03
CA GLY A 256 -5.90 -5.91 -7.10
C GLY A 256 -4.76 -5.57 -6.12
N PRO A 257 -4.79 -4.38 -5.48
CA PRO A 257 -3.73 -3.90 -4.61
C PRO A 257 -3.48 -4.78 -3.37
N GLY A 258 -4.54 -5.44 -2.88
CA GLY A 258 -4.50 -6.37 -1.76
C GLY A 258 -4.70 -7.80 -2.22
N LYS A 259 -4.25 -8.20 -3.41
CA LYS A 259 -4.41 -9.59 -3.87
C LYS A 259 -3.83 -10.61 -2.90
N GLY A 260 -4.43 -11.80 -2.85
CA GLY A 260 -3.84 -12.94 -2.15
C GLY A 260 -2.53 -13.40 -2.81
N GLY A 261 -1.71 -14.14 -2.04
CA GLY A 261 -0.47 -14.74 -2.55
C GLY A 261 -0.71 -15.75 -3.68
N VAL A 262 0.30 -16.01 -4.50
CA VAL A 262 0.24 -16.98 -5.62
C VAL A 262 1.25 -18.11 -5.36
N GLY A 263 0.92 -19.35 -5.75
CA GLY A 263 1.88 -20.47 -5.76
C GLY A 263 1.76 -21.41 -4.55
N LYS A 264 2.87 -21.90 -3.99
CA LYS A 264 2.85 -22.83 -2.83
C LYS A 264 2.21 -22.20 -1.58
N SER A 265 2.17 -20.87 -1.53
CA SER A 265 1.51 -20.03 -0.52
C SER A 265 0.17 -19.44 -1.03
N GLY A 266 -0.42 -20.00 -2.09
CA GLY A 266 -1.61 -19.48 -2.80
C GLY A 266 -2.91 -19.48 -2.01
N ASN A 267 -2.94 -20.15 -0.86
CA ASN A 267 -4.09 -20.23 0.04
C ASN A 267 -4.20 -18.98 0.93
N CYS A 268 -4.38 -17.82 0.29
CA CYS A 268 -4.45 -16.53 0.95
C CYS A 268 -5.62 -15.72 0.39
N GLY A 269 -6.50 -15.23 1.26
CA GLY A 269 -7.56 -14.33 0.86
C GLY A 269 -7.03 -12.97 0.41
N GLY A 270 -7.79 -12.30 -0.45
CA GLY A 270 -7.55 -10.90 -0.80
C GLY A 270 -7.82 -10.00 0.41
N GLY A 271 -7.13 -8.88 0.52
CA GLY A 271 -7.38 -7.83 1.52
C GLY A 271 -8.22 -6.70 0.91
N TYR A 272 -9.02 -6.04 1.73
CA TYR A 272 -9.49 -4.67 1.46
C TYR A 272 -9.61 -3.95 2.81
N GLY A 273 -10.70 -3.39 3.31
CA GLY A 273 -10.75 -2.77 4.65
C GLY A 273 -10.11 -3.55 5.83
N THR A 274 -9.96 -4.88 5.72
CA THR A 274 -9.09 -5.70 6.58
C THR A 274 -8.13 -6.58 5.76
N ASN A 275 -7.10 -7.12 6.41
CA ASN A 275 -6.24 -8.13 5.78
C ASN A 275 -7.05 -9.38 5.41
N GLY A 276 -6.64 -10.05 4.33
CA GLY A 276 -7.06 -11.42 4.06
C GLY A 276 -6.37 -12.41 5.00
N GLU A 277 -7.04 -13.52 5.28
CA GLU A 277 -6.54 -14.63 6.10
C GLU A 277 -5.94 -15.73 5.20
N GLY A 278 -5.10 -16.62 5.75
CA GLY A 278 -4.51 -17.74 5.00
C GLY A 278 -3.25 -18.31 5.64
N GLN A 279 -2.72 -19.40 5.07
CA GLN A 279 -1.47 -20.02 5.55
C GLN A 279 -0.20 -19.26 5.11
N GLY A 280 -0.33 -18.33 4.15
CA GLY A 280 0.74 -17.44 3.70
C GLY A 280 0.50 -15.98 4.08
N ILE A 281 1.21 -15.06 3.40
CA ILE A 281 0.96 -13.63 3.54
C ILE A 281 -0.36 -13.31 2.84
N GLY A 282 -1.42 -13.08 3.62
CA GLY A 282 -2.71 -12.62 3.14
C GLY A 282 -2.62 -11.28 2.42
N GLY A 283 -3.64 -10.97 1.62
CA GLY A 283 -3.75 -9.68 0.97
C GLY A 283 -3.78 -8.54 1.99
N ARG A 284 -3.00 -7.48 1.75
CA ARG A 284 -2.86 -6.33 2.67
C ARG A 284 -4.04 -5.35 2.56
N VAL A 285 -4.28 -4.60 3.63
CA VAL A 285 -5.22 -3.45 3.63
C VAL A 285 -4.73 -2.33 2.70
N TYR A 286 -5.66 -1.70 1.99
CA TYR A 286 -5.42 -0.49 1.19
C TYR A 286 -6.66 0.44 1.15
N GLY A 287 -6.47 1.63 0.58
CA GLY A 287 -7.51 2.66 0.46
C GLY A 287 -7.73 3.45 1.75
N LYS A 288 -8.54 4.52 1.65
CA LYS A 288 -8.90 5.39 2.78
C LYS A 288 -10.18 4.90 3.46
N GLU A 289 -10.26 5.11 4.77
CA GLU A 289 -11.42 4.74 5.60
C GLU A 289 -12.69 5.48 5.20
N ALA A 290 -12.62 6.80 5.07
CA ALA A 290 -13.81 7.64 4.87
C ALA A 290 -14.54 7.47 3.51
N LEU A 291 -13.95 6.82 2.51
CA LEU A 291 -14.53 6.70 1.15
C LEU A 291 -14.91 8.02 0.43
N LEU A 292 -14.71 9.20 1.03
CA LEU A 292 -15.11 10.50 0.46
C LEU A 292 -14.19 10.99 -0.68
N LYS A 293 -12.93 10.56 -0.68
CA LYS A 293 -11.92 10.98 -1.68
C LYS A 293 -11.62 9.91 -2.71
N GLU A 294 -11.79 8.65 -2.33
CA GLU A 294 -11.37 7.50 -3.12
C GLU A 294 -12.17 6.28 -2.66
N ILE A 295 -12.78 5.58 -3.63
CA ILE A 295 -13.58 4.38 -3.40
C ILE A 295 -12.93 3.26 -4.21
N HIS A 296 -12.70 2.11 -3.58
CA HIS A 296 -11.93 1.02 -4.19
C HIS A 296 -12.77 -0.24 -4.38
N PHE A 297 -12.46 -0.99 -5.43
CA PHE A 297 -12.90 -2.37 -5.60
C PHE A 297 -12.19 -3.28 -4.58
N GLY A 298 -12.83 -4.38 -4.20
CA GLY A 298 -12.21 -5.47 -3.47
C GLY A 298 -11.20 -6.21 -4.35
N SER A 299 -10.13 -6.72 -3.75
CA SER A 299 -9.08 -7.51 -4.39
C SER A 299 -9.45 -8.99 -4.48
N GLY A 300 -8.94 -9.67 -5.50
CA GLY A 300 -9.11 -11.11 -5.64
C GLY A 300 -8.27 -11.92 -4.65
N GLY A 301 -8.76 -13.10 -4.33
CA GLY A 301 -8.02 -14.08 -3.56
C GLY A 301 -6.87 -14.70 -4.35
N GLY A 302 -5.95 -15.34 -3.63
CA GLY A 302 -4.84 -16.09 -4.20
C GLY A 302 -5.31 -17.39 -4.84
N SER A 303 -4.56 -17.85 -5.85
CA SER A 303 -4.76 -19.13 -6.52
C SER A 303 -3.58 -20.07 -6.29
N GLN A 304 -3.87 -21.37 -6.30
CA GLN A 304 -2.87 -22.43 -6.24
C GLN A 304 -3.00 -23.37 -7.45
N ARG A 305 -1.98 -23.38 -8.32
CA ARG A 305 -1.91 -24.22 -9.53
C ARG A 305 -3.11 -24.05 -10.47
N TYR A 306 -4.13 -24.90 -10.31
CA TYR A 306 -5.33 -25.01 -11.15
C TYR A 306 -6.60 -24.60 -10.39
N LEU A 307 -6.48 -24.13 -9.14
CA LEU A 307 -7.61 -23.81 -8.28
C LEU A 307 -7.78 -22.30 -8.21
N SER A 308 -8.97 -21.86 -8.60
CA SER A 308 -9.35 -20.46 -8.72
C SER A 308 -9.56 -19.79 -7.36
N GLY A 309 -9.04 -18.57 -7.22
CA GLY A 309 -9.34 -17.69 -6.10
C GLY A 309 -10.69 -17.00 -6.29
N GLY A 310 -11.24 -16.47 -5.21
CA GLY A 310 -12.47 -15.69 -5.28
C GLY A 310 -12.23 -14.29 -5.88
N SER A 311 -13.19 -13.77 -6.64
CA SER A 311 -13.16 -12.37 -7.10
C SER A 311 -13.46 -11.42 -5.93
N GLY A 312 -12.88 -10.23 -5.91
CA GLY A 312 -13.25 -9.19 -4.96
C GLY A 312 -14.65 -8.62 -5.18
N GLY A 313 -15.19 -7.87 -4.22
CA GLY A 313 -16.46 -7.15 -4.35
C GLY A 313 -16.34 -5.87 -5.18
N GLY A 314 -17.42 -5.48 -5.85
CA GLY A 314 -17.52 -4.25 -6.63
C GLY A 314 -17.69 -2.97 -5.78
N ILE A 315 -18.25 -1.94 -6.38
CA ILE A 315 -18.59 -0.69 -5.69
C ILE A 315 -20.09 -0.41 -5.83
N ILE A 316 -20.72 0.01 -4.75
CA ILE A 316 -22.07 0.58 -4.75
C ILE A 316 -21.97 2.00 -4.16
N GLU A 317 -22.35 3.00 -4.94
CA GLU A 317 -22.43 4.40 -4.53
C GLU A 317 -23.88 4.89 -4.65
N LEU A 318 -24.49 5.23 -3.52
CA LEU A 318 -25.86 5.70 -3.40
C LEU A 318 -25.89 7.15 -2.93
N ILE A 319 -26.52 8.02 -3.72
CA ILE A 319 -26.90 9.38 -3.33
C ILE A 319 -28.42 9.42 -3.17
N ILE A 320 -28.88 9.67 -1.94
CA ILE A 320 -30.29 9.62 -1.56
C ILE A 320 -30.72 11.01 -1.08
N GLU A 321 -31.73 11.59 -1.73
CA GLU A 321 -32.16 12.94 -1.37
C GLU A 321 -33.11 12.96 -0.17
N GLN A 322 -34.02 11.98 -0.07
CA GLN A 322 -35.14 11.98 0.88
C GLN A 322 -35.23 10.72 1.76
N GLN A 323 -35.32 9.50 1.23
CA GLN A 323 -35.48 8.34 2.12
C GLN A 323 -34.90 7.04 1.58
N LEU A 324 -34.28 6.29 2.48
CA LEU A 324 -33.88 4.91 2.35
C LEU A 324 -34.74 4.04 3.28
N THR A 325 -35.54 3.16 2.68
CA THR A 325 -36.24 2.08 3.38
C THR A 325 -35.79 0.75 2.80
N ASN A 326 -34.80 0.10 3.42
CA ASN A 326 -34.30 -1.21 3.02
C ASN A 326 -34.76 -2.29 4.02
N HIS A 327 -35.64 -3.19 3.57
CA HIS A 327 -35.96 -4.43 4.29
C HIS A 327 -35.21 -5.65 3.75
N GLY A 328 -34.52 -5.51 2.61
CA GLY A 328 -33.69 -6.51 1.97
C GLY A 328 -32.20 -6.31 2.24
N SER A 329 -31.37 -6.45 1.20
CA SER A 329 -29.92 -6.31 1.35
C SER A 329 -29.22 -5.44 0.29
N ILE A 330 -28.13 -4.80 0.70
CA ILE A 330 -27.19 -4.08 -0.17
C ILE A 330 -25.81 -4.72 0.01
N GLN A 331 -25.25 -5.32 -1.04
CA GLN A 331 -24.14 -6.27 -0.91
C GLN A 331 -23.02 -6.01 -1.92
N SER A 332 -21.80 -5.81 -1.41
CA SER A 332 -20.57 -5.83 -2.20
C SER A 332 -19.57 -6.82 -1.59
N ASN A 333 -19.96 -8.09 -1.55
CA ASN A 333 -19.15 -9.14 -0.95
C ASN A 333 -18.10 -9.67 -1.93
N GLY A 334 -16.99 -10.18 -1.41
CA GLY A 334 -16.05 -10.98 -2.19
C GLY A 334 -16.58 -12.39 -2.41
N GLY A 335 -16.13 -13.02 -3.49
CA GLY A 335 -16.48 -14.37 -3.88
C GLY A 335 -15.65 -15.40 -3.14
N ASP A 336 -16.21 -16.58 -3.00
CA ASP A 336 -15.55 -17.72 -2.38
C ASP A 336 -14.42 -18.24 -3.28
N GLY A 337 -13.33 -18.67 -2.66
CA GLY A 337 -12.26 -19.37 -3.36
C GLY A 337 -12.59 -20.85 -3.54
N GLY A 338 -12.00 -21.49 -4.56
CA GLY A 338 -12.07 -22.94 -4.75
C GLY A 338 -11.39 -23.71 -3.60
N ILE A 339 -11.32 -25.05 -3.72
CA ILE A 339 -10.80 -25.96 -2.68
C ILE A 339 -9.41 -25.55 -2.13
N SER A 340 -8.58 -24.89 -2.93
CA SER A 340 -7.29 -24.30 -2.53
C SER A 340 -7.08 -22.89 -3.10
N GLY A 341 -8.16 -22.13 -3.23
CA GLY A 341 -8.13 -20.71 -3.56
C GLY A 341 -8.51 -19.88 -2.34
N GLY A 342 -7.87 -18.74 -2.16
CA GLY A 342 -8.30 -17.77 -1.16
C GLY A 342 -9.59 -17.08 -1.56
N GLY A 343 -10.40 -16.66 -0.59
CA GLY A 343 -11.57 -15.83 -0.86
C GLY A 343 -11.20 -14.41 -1.30
N GLY A 344 -11.99 -13.81 -2.19
CA GLY A 344 -11.86 -12.41 -2.56
C GLY A 344 -12.28 -11.49 -1.42
N SER A 345 -11.72 -10.29 -1.32
CA SER A 345 -12.16 -9.32 -0.30
C SER A 345 -13.49 -8.67 -0.66
N GLY A 346 -14.22 -8.19 0.35
CA GLY A 346 -15.38 -7.32 0.13
C GLY A 346 -14.98 -6.05 -0.62
N GLY A 347 -15.94 -5.38 -1.25
CA GLY A 347 -15.76 -4.12 -1.97
C GLY A 347 -16.16 -2.89 -1.15
N SER A 348 -16.67 -1.86 -1.82
CA SER A 348 -17.09 -0.61 -1.16
C SER A 348 -18.59 -0.36 -1.27
N ILE A 349 -19.19 0.14 -0.19
CA ILE A 349 -20.54 0.71 -0.21
C ILE A 349 -20.46 2.13 0.38
N LEU A 350 -20.85 3.14 -0.40
CA LEU A 350 -21.00 4.52 0.04
C LEU A 350 -22.48 4.92 -0.04
N ILE A 351 -23.06 5.36 1.06
CA ILE A 351 -24.42 5.91 1.12
C ILE A 351 -24.33 7.35 1.59
N LYS A 352 -24.79 8.30 0.79
CA LYS A 352 -24.79 9.73 1.11
C LYS A 352 -26.19 10.31 1.02
N PHE A 353 -26.61 10.95 2.10
CA PHE A 353 -27.84 11.73 2.14
C PHE A 353 -27.53 13.21 1.82
N GLU A 354 -28.21 13.82 0.84
CA GLU A 354 -27.93 15.20 0.41
C GLU A 354 -28.50 16.26 1.37
N HIS A 355 -29.61 15.98 2.06
CA HIS A 355 -30.24 16.93 2.98
C HIS A 355 -29.99 16.57 4.44
N GLN A 356 -29.13 17.34 5.11
CA GLN A 356 -28.81 17.17 6.55
C GLN A 356 -30.00 17.45 7.49
N SER A 357 -31.00 18.20 7.02
CA SER A 357 -32.23 18.50 7.76
C SER A 357 -33.31 17.43 7.62
N ASN A 358 -32.96 16.28 7.05
CA ASN A 358 -33.93 15.23 6.79
C ASN A 358 -34.34 14.55 8.10
N THR A 359 -35.58 14.81 8.52
CA THR A 359 -36.18 14.27 9.75
C THR A 359 -36.75 12.86 9.56
N LEU A 360 -36.72 12.33 8.33
CA LEU A 360 -37.33 11.05 8.02
C LEU A 360 -36.49 9.91 8.57
N ARG A 361 -37.19 8.93 9.15
CA ARG A 361 -36.56 7.71 9.65
C ARG A 361 -36.05 6.89 8.47
N GLN A 362 -34.76 6.55 8.55
CA GLN A 362 -34.08 5.69 7.59
C GLN A 362 -34.06 4.25 8.12
N THR A 363 -34.26 3.28 7.22
CA THR A 363 -34.17 1.84 7.53
C THR A 363 -33.12 1.21 6.63
N PHE A 364 -32.07 0.62 7.21
CA PHE A 364 -30.89 0.19 6.47
C PHE A 364 -30.88 -1.28 6.08
N GLY A 365 -31.70 -2.14 6.71
CA GLY A 365 -31.74 -3.57 6.41
C GLY A 365 -30.37 -4.24 6.58
N ILE A 366 -30.06 -5.22 5.73
CA ILE A 366 -28.77 -5.89 5.71
C ILE A 366 -27.82 -5.15 4.76
N ILE A 367 -26.64 -4.75 5.23
CA ILE A 367 -25.62 -4.13 4.36
C ILE A 367 -24.29 -4.84 4.58
N THR A 368 -23.70 -5.42 3.53
CA THR A 368 -22.50 -6.23 3.68
C THR A 368 -21.42 -5.94 2.64
N CYS A 369 -20.19 -5.81 3.13
CA CYS A 369 -18.94 -5.91 2.36
C CYS A 369 -18.04 -6.95 3.03
N ILE A 370 -18.45 -8.21 3.08
CA ILE A 370 -17.64 -9.28 3.67
C ILE A 370 -16.77 -9.94 2.60
N GLY A 371 -15.60 -10.44 2.98
CA GLY A 371 -14.80 -11.27 2.10
C GLY A 371 -15.40 -12.67 1.94
N GLY A 372 -15.11 -13.29 0.81
CA GLY A 372 -15.47 -14.68 0.55
C GLY A 372 -14.65 -15.64 1.41
N LYS A 373 -15.09 -16.88 1.45
CA LYS A 373 -14.51 -17.96 2.24
C LYS A 373 -13.87 -19.00 1.33
N GLN A 374 -13.01 -19.81 1.94
CA GLN A 374 -12.60 -21.11 1.41
C GLN A 374 -13.22 -22.20 2.31
N TYR A 375 -13.28 -23.46 1.84
CA TYR A 375 -13.27 -24.64 2.71
C TYR A 375 -11.95 -24.68 3.52
N GLY A 376 -11.78 -23.79 4.51
CA GLY A 376 -10.53 -23.59 5.25
C GLY A 376 -10.41 -22.20 5.91
N SER A 377 -9.20 -21.81 6.28
CA SER A 377 -8.90 -20.54 6.98
C SER A 377 -8.57 -19.35 6.07
N SER A 378 -8.59 -19.49 4.74
CA SER A 378 -8.13 -18.45 3.80
C SER A 378 -9.23 -17.48 3.36
N LYS A 379 -9.81 -16.76 4.31
CA LYS A 379 -10.92 -15.82 4.06
C LYS A 379 -10.43 -14.52 3.44
N GLY A 380 -11.22 -13.94 2.54
CA GLY A 380 -11.02 -12.58 2.11
C GLY A 380 -11.26 -11.59 3.25
N GLY A 381 -10.52 -10.48 3.22
CA GLY A 381 -10.74 -9.34 4.11
C GLY A 381 -12.10 -8.70 3.88
N LYS A 382 -12.63 -8.07 4.92
CA LYS A 382 -13.83 -7.22 4.80
C LYS A 382 -13.50 -5.99 3.96
N GLY A 383 -14.50 -5.48 3.26
CA GLY A 383 -14.43 -4.24 2.50
C GLY A 383 -14.66 -3.01 3.38
N ARG A 384 -15.28 -1.97 2.83
CA ARG A 384 -15.59 -0.73 3.58
C ARG A 384 -17.02 -0.29 3.32
N ILE A 385 -17.66 0.25 4.34
CA ILE A 385 -18.99 0.85 4.27
C ILE A 385 -18.89 2.25 4.86
N ALA A 386 -19.45 3.26 4.20
CA ALA A 386 -19.56 4.61 4.73
C ALA A 386 -20.97 5.17 4.53
N ILE A 387 -21.50 5.87 5.55
CA ILE A 387 -22.85 6.44 5.57
C ILE A 387 -22.78 7.89 6.04
N TYR A 388 -23.10 8.85 5.18
CA TYR A 388 -23.01 10.28 5.47
C TYR A 388 -24.34 11.01 5.32
N GLY A 389 -24.48 12.15 6.00
CA GLY A 389 -25.61 13.07 5.80
C GLY A 389 -26.84 12.77 6.64
N ILE A 390 -26.69 11.98 7.71
CA ILE A 390 -27.74 11.71 8.70
C ILE A 390 -27.26 12.08 10.10
N ASN A 391 -28.18 12.57 10.93
CA ASN A 391 -27.84 13.10 12.26
C ASN A 391 -27.58 11.99 13.29
N TYR A 392 -28.13 10.78 13.09
CA TYR A 392 -27.94 9.66 14.02
C TYR A 392 -28.23 8.30 13.37
N LEU A 393 -27.32 7.35 13.55
CA LEU A 393 -27.53 5.92 13.28
C LEU A 393 -27.84 5.24 14.61
N SER A 394 -29.05 4.68 14.76
CA SER A 394 -29.36 3.91 15.97
C SER A 394 -28.55 2.61 16.02
N PRO A 395 -28.20 2.10 17.22
CA PRO A 395 -27.52 0.81 17.37
C PRO A 395 -28.25 -0.35 16.66
N ASP A 396 -29.58 -0.35 16.69
CA ASP A 396 -30.41 -1.35 15.99
C ASP A 396 -30.21 -1.34 14.47
N ASN A 397 -29.98 -0.15 13.88
CA ASN A 397 -29.71 -0.01 12.46
C ASN A 397 -28.31 -0.52 12.09
N ILE A 398 -27.33 -0.42 13.00
CA ILE A 398 -25.95 -0.86 12.76
C ILE A 398 -25.81 -2.38 12.91
N LYS A 399 -26.68 -3.04 13.69
CA LYS A 399 -26.64 -4.48 13.98
C LYS A 399 -26.53 -5.37 12.73
N TYR A 400 -27.11 -4.96 11.61
CA TYR A 400 -27.16 -5.73 10.36
C TYR A 400 -26.21 -5.20 9.28
N ILE A 401 -25.28 -4.32 9.66
CA ILE A 401 -24.25 -3.74 8.79
C ILE A 401 -22.89 -4.36 9.12
N ASN A 402 -22.21 -4.93 8.12
CA ASN A 402 -20.91 -5.58 8.32
C ASN A 402 -19.98 -5.37 7.10
N PRO A 403 -18.82 -4.71 7.25
CA PRO A 403 -18.22 -4.18 8.48
C PRO A 403 -18.96 -2.96 9.07
N ILE A 404 -18.57 -2.52 10.26
CA ILE A 404 -19.10 -1.30 10.90
C ILE A 404 -18.89 -0.12 9.94
N PRO A 405 -19.92 0.71 9.67
CA PRO A 405 -19.80 1.81 8.74
C PRO A 405 -19.01 2.98 9.33
N PHE A 406 -18.28 3.71 8.48
CA PHE A 406 -17.74 5.04 8.78
C PHE A 406 -18.87 6.08 8.60
N TYR A 407 -18.93 7.11 9.45
CA TYR A 407 -19.95 8.16 9.38
C TYR A 407 -19.41 9.55 9.74
#